data_AF-F3FIR9-F1
#
_entry.id   AF-F3FIR9-F1
#
_cell.length_a   1.000
_cell.length_b   1.000
_cell.length_c   1.000
_cell.angle_alpha   90.00
_cell.angle_beta   90.00
_cell.angle_gamma   90.00
#
_symmetry.space_group_name_H-M   'P 1'
#
loop_
_entity.id
_entity.type
_entity.pdbx_description
1 polymer ?
#
loop_
_entity_poly.entity_id
_entity_poly.type
_entity_poly.pdbx_seq_one_letter_code
_entity_poly.pdbx_strand_id
1 'polypeptide(L)'
;MMAVETRCLVDVQKVRHVYGKGSKERLVLDDVTLTLSENEIVGLLGRSGSGKSTLLRSIAGLVVPTEGEVNFPRRAQGRAM
;
A
#
# COMPACT_ATOMS: atom_id res chain seq x y z
N MET A 1 -21.90 -20.32 14.16
CA MET A 1 -20.77 -19.38 14.35
C MET A 1 -20.34 -18.93 12.97
N MET A 2 -20.69 -17.70 12.57
CA MET A 2 -20.32 -17.17 11.25
C MET A 2 -18.93 -16.55 11.37
N ALA A 3 -17.97 -17.04 10.61
CA ALA A 3 -16.69 -16.36 10.46
C ALA A 3 -16.98 -15.00 9.81
N VAL A 4 -16.66 -13.92 10.51
CA VAL A 4 -16.65 -12.59 9.89
C VAL A 4 -15.43 -12.60 8.98
N GLU A 5 -15.65 -12.71 7.67
CA GLU A 5 -14.56 -12.55 6.69
C GLU A 5 -14.02 -11.11 6.80
N THR A 6 -12.75 -10.99 7.14
CA THR A 6 -12.09 -9.69 7.24
C THR A 6 -11.90 -9.14 5.83
N ARG A 7 -12.59 -8.05 5.52
CA ARG A 7 -12.59 -7.44 4.19
C ARG A 7 -11.24 -6.76 3.89
N CYS A 8 -10.75 -6.88 2.67
CA CYS A 8 -9.60 -6.08 2.21
C CYS A 8 -9.98 -4.58 2.12
N LEU A 9 -9.21 -3.74 2.81
CA LEU A 9 -9.32 -2.29 2.81
C LEU A 9 -8.31 -1.63 1.87
N VAL A 10 -7.08 -2.13 1.85
CA VAL A 10 -5.99 -1.64 1.00
C VAL A 10 -5.27 -2.84 0.39
N ASP A 11 -5.04 -2.78 -0.91
CA ASP A 11 -4.25 -3.76 -1.64
C ASP A 11 -3.10 -3.08 -2.37
N VAL A 12 -1.87 -3.35 -1.94
CA VAL A 12 -0.64 -2.81 -2.53
C VAL A 12 -0.04 -3.92 -3.37
N GLN A 13 0.10 -3.68 -4.68
CA GLN A 13 0.60 -4.69 -5.62
C GLN A 13 1.88 -4.22 -6.28
N LYS A 14 2.97 -4.95 -6.01
CA LYS A 14 4.28 -4.81 -6.67
C LYS A 14 4.77 -3.36 -6.74
N VAL A 15 4.54 -2.60 -5.66
CA VAL A 15 4.85 -1.19 -5.63
C VAL A 15 6.35 -1.00 -5.63
N ARG A 16 6.83 -0.30 -6.65
CA ARG A 16 8.20 0.18 -6.79
C ARG A 16 8.19 1.69 -6.78
N HIS A 17 9.20 2.29 -6.15
CA HIS A 17 9.36 3.74 -6.18
C HIS A 17 10.83 4.14 -6.20
N VAL A 18 11.17 4.94 -7.20
CA VAL A 18 12.49 5.53 -7.40
C VAL A 18 12.38 7.05 -7.26
N TYR A 19 13.23 7.64 -6.43
CA TYR A 19 13.42 9.10 -6.39
C TYR A 19 14.63 9.52 -7.20
N GLY A 20 14.60 10.76 -7.70
CA GLY A 20 15.69 11.31 -8.51
C GLY A 20 15.47 11.06 -10.01
N LYS A 21 16.48 11.41 -10.82
CA LYS A 21 16.49 11.19 -12.27
C LYS A 21 17.92 10.89 -12.72
N GLY A 22 18.08 9.98 -13.68
CA GLY A 22 19.37 9.65 -14.28
C GLY A 22 20.36 9.07 -13.27
N SER A 23 21.59 9.58 -13.22
CA SER A 23 22.65 9.05 -12.35
C SER A 23 22.43 9.22 -10.84
N LYS A 24 21.38 9.95 -10.44
CA LYS A 24 21.00 10.16 -9.03
C LYS A 24 19.74 9.40 -8.62
N GLU A 25 19.35 8.40 -9.41
CA GLU A 25 18.22 7.54 -9.06
C GLU A 25 18.51 6.72 -7.81
N ARG A 26 17.52 6.69 -6.92
CA ARG A 26 17.55 5.90 -5.70
C ARG A 26 16.26 5.10 -5.59
N LEU A 27 16.41 3.79 -5.70
CA LEU A 27 15.35 2.84 -5.39
C LEU A 27 15.05 2.88 -3.89
N VAL A 28 13.78 3.14 -3.55
CA VAL A 28 13.32 3.28 -2.15
C VAL A 28 12.28 2.22 -1.79
N LEU A 29 11.41 1.86 -2.73
CA LEU A 29 10.52 0.71 -2.61
C LEU A 29 10.83 -0.24 -3.77
N ASP A 30 10.96 -1.52 -3.48
CA ASP A 30 11.26 -2.56 -4.47
C ASP A 30 10.29 -3.71 -4.30
N ASP A 31 9.41 -3.88 -5.29
CA ASP A 31 8.40 -4.94 -5.37
C ASP A 31 7.58 -5.16 -4.08
N VAL A 32 7.12 -4.07 -3.46
CA VAL A 32 6.36 -4.16 -2.20
C VAL A 32 4.93 -4.60 -2.48
N THR A 33 4.55 -5.74 -1.92
CA THR A 33 3.17 -6.27 -1.96
C THR A 33 2.66 -6.51 -0.55
N LEU A 34 1.50 -5.96 -0.22
CA LEU A 34 0.83 -6.19 1.07
C LEU A 34 -0.66 -5.92 0.96
N THR A 35 -1.43 -6.59 1.81
CA THR A 35 -2.87 -6.38 1.96
C THR A 35 -3.16 -5.94 3.39
N LEU A 36 -4.00 -4.91 3.55
CA LEU A 36 -4.51 -4.46 4.84
C LEU A 36 -6.00 -4.73 4.91
N SER A 37 -6.44 -5.40 5.96
CA SER A 37 -7.85 -5.74 6.16
C SER A 37 -8.55 -4.72 7.05
N GLU A 38 -9.88 -4.62 6.93
CA GLU A 38 -10.69 -3.80 7.83
C GLU A 38 -10.54 -4.28 9.28
N ASN A 39 -10.43 -3.33 10.20
CA ASN A 39 -10.21 -3.58 11.64
C ASN A 39 -8.86 -4.23 11.99
N GLU A 40 -7.92 -4.29 11.04
CA GLU A 40 -6.55 -4.74 11.29
C GLU A 40 -5.67 -3.58 11.77
N ILE A 41 -4.80 -3.84 12.75
CA ILE A 41 -3.75 -2.90 13.16
C ILE A 41 -2.40 -3.47 12.73
N VAL A 42 -1.71 -2.76 11.84
CA VAL A 42 -0.41 -3.18 11.31
C VAL A 42 0.70 -2.23 11.77
N GLY A 43 1.76 -2.81 12.33
CA GLY A 43 2.99 -2.09 12.64
C GLY A 43 4.00 -2.22 11.49
N LEU A 44 4.46 -1.10 10.93
CA LEU A 44 5.51 -1.08 9.91
C LEU A 44 6.86 -0.69 10.53
N LEU A 45 7.74 -1.67 10.73
CA LEU A 45 9.06 -1.48 11.36
C LEU A 45 10.21 -1.49 10.34
N GLY A 46 11.33 -0.87 10.71
CA GLY A 46 12.55 -0.85 9.90
C GLY A 46 13.45 0.35 10.22
N ARG A 47 14.72 0.29 9.80
CA ARG A 47 15.71 1.37 10.04
C ARG A 47 15.32 2.68 9.35
N SER A 48 15.90 3.80 9.78
CA SER A 48 15.75 5.08 9.07
C SER A 48 16.19 4.92 7.61
N GLY A 49 15.42 5.51 6.68
CA GLY A 49 15.69 5.42 5.24
C GLY A 49 15.24 4.13 4.54
N SER A 50 14.61 3.17 5.23
CA SER A 50 14.13 1.90 4.63
C SER A 50 12.87 2.00 3.78
N GLY A 51 12.39 3.21 3.46
CA GLY A 51 11.21 3.42 2.61
C GLY A 51 9.84 3.44 3.31
N LYS A 52 9.76 3.25 4.63
CA LYS A 52 8.47 3.22 5.37
C LYS A 52 7.56 4.42 5.09
N SER A 53 8.08 5.63 5.25
CA SER A 53 7.28 6.84 5.01
C SER A 53 6.93 7.01 3.53
N THR A 54 7.72 6.47 2.61
CA THR A 54 7.40 6.44 1.17
C THR A 54 6.24 5.50 0.90
N LEU A 55 6.26 4.29 1.49
CA LEU A 55 5.17 3.33 1.39
C LEU A 55 3.86 3.89 1.97
N LEU A 56 3.91 4.43 3.18
CA LEU A 56 2.72 5.03 3.82
C LEU A 56 2.17 6.22 3.03
N ARG A 57 3.05 7.07 2.46
CA ARG A 57 2.62 8.17 1.57
C ARG A 57 2.05 7.65 0.26
N SER A 58 2.56 6.52 -0.26
CA SER A 58 2.00 5.90 -1.46
C SER A 58 0.61 5.36 -1.20
N ILE A 59 0.42 4.69 -0.06
CA ILE A 59 -0.90 4.24 0.39
C ILE A 59 -1.85 5.43 0.55
N ALA A 60 -1.40 6.53 1.16
CA ALA A 60 -2.19 7.74 1.33
C ALA A 60 -2.46 8.53 0.03
N GLY A 61 -1.96 8.09 -1.12
CA GLY A 61 -2.10 8.80 -2.40
C GLY A 61 -1.26 10.08 -2.52
N LEU A 62 -0.32 10.31 -1.62
CA LEU A 62 0.56 11.49 -1.60
C LEU A 62 1.82 11.31 -2.44
N VAL A 63 2.20 10.06 -2.72
CA VAL A 63 3.31 9.69 -3.61
C VAL A 63 2.77 8.68 -4.60
N VAL A 64 2.91 8.96 -5.89
CA VAL A 64 2.56 7.99 -6.92
C VAL A 64 3.72 7.00 -7.07
N PRO A 65 3.51 5.68 -6.93
CA PRO A 65 4.51 4.68 -7.25
C PRO A 65 5.08 4.87 -8.66
N THR A 66 6.36 4.55 -8.86
CA THR A 66 6.92 4.55 -10.22
C THR A 66 6.46 3.33 -11.01
N GLU A 67 6.20 2.22 -10.33
CA GLU A 67 5.60 1.00 -10.88
C GLU A 67 4.69 0.35 -9.82
N GLY A 68 3.77 -0.50 -10.25
CA GLY A 68 2.76 -1.13 -9.39
C GLY A 68 1.63 -0.18 -9.02
N GLU A 69 0.78 -0.61 -8.09
CA GLU A 69 -0.43 0.12 -7.73
C GLU A 69 -0.85 -0.04 -6.27
N VAL A 70 -1.58 0.96 -5.77
CA VAL A 70 -2.27 0.92 -4.48
C VAL A 70 -3.76 1.05 -4.76
N ASN A 71 -4.50 0.00 -4.42
CA ASN A 71 -5.94 -0.10 -4.60
C ASN A 71 -6.68 0.01 -3.27
N PHE A 72 -7.85 0.65 -3.31
CA PHE A 72 -8.81 0.67 -2.21
C PHE A 72 -10.08 -0.04 -2.68
N PRO A 73 -10.22 -1.36 -2.44
CA PRO A 73 -11.39 -2.10 -2.88
C PRO A 73 -12.67 -1.46 -2.35
N ARG A 74 -13.58 -1.12 -3.27
CA ARG A 74 -14.86 -0.51 -2.90
C ARG A 74 -15.61 -1.41 -1.93
N ARG A 75 -16.32 -0.78 -1.00
CA ARG A 75 -17.34 -1.48 -0.23
C ARG A 75 -18.38 -1.92 -1.24
N ALA A 76 -18.66 -3.22 -1.31
CA ALA A 76 -19.85 -3.68 -2.01
C ALA A 76 -21.02 -2.95 -1.35
N GLN A 77 -21.55 -1.93 -2.02
CA GLN A 77 -22.77 -1.27 -1.58
C GLN A 77 -23.83 -2.36 -1.65
N GLY A 78 -24.40 -2.72 -0.50
CA GLY A 78 -25.62 -3.52 -0.51
C GLY A 78 -26.58 -2.83 -1.46
N ARG A 79 -27.02 -3.54 -2.50
CA ARG A 79 -28.17 -3.10 -3.29
C ARG A 79 -29.31 -2.91 -2.30
N ALA A 80 -29.65 -1.65 -2.01
CA ALA A 80 -30.95 -1.34 -1.47
C ALA A 80 -31.95 -1.70 -2.57
N MET A 81 -32.66 -2.80 -2.34
CA MET A 81 -33.95 -3.10 -2.96
C MET A 81 -35.01 -2.65 -1.97
#